data_AF-A0A1V5L3J1-F1
#
_entry.id   AF-A0A1V5L3J1-F1
#
_cell.length_a   1.000
_cell.length_b   1.000
_cell.length_c   1.000
_cell.angle_alpha   90.00
_cell.angle_beta   90.00
_cell.angle_gamma   90.00
#
_symmetry.space_group_name_H-M   'P 1'
#
loop_
_entity.id
_entity.type
_entity.pdbx_description
1 polymer ?
#
loop_
_entity_poly.entity_id
_entity_poly.type
_entity_poly.pdbx_seq_one_letter_code
_entity_poly.pdbx_strand_id
1 'polypeptide(L)'
;MTKGKSDRSYGIHVARLAGLPEEIISRATEILGTLESSRSTPAEAAATGENWGFPELAQKTGLSKSPGETLEAKVIGRLRDLDVLNLTPLEAINQLHQLRQALEK
;
A
#
# COMPACT_ATOMS: atom_id res chain seq x y z
N MET A 1 -11.81 8.16 31.12
CA MET A 1 -11.10 7.64 32.31
C MET A 1 -11.10 6.13 32.24
N THR A 2 -9.96 5.58 31.78
CA THR A 2 -9.39 4.20 31.86
C THR A 2 -8.58 4.03 30.57
N LYS A 3 -7.26 3.87 30.72
CA LYS A 3 -6.29 3.77 29.63
C LYS A 3 -6.35 2.34 29.09
N GLY A 4 -7.42 2.04 28.35
CA GLY A 4 -7.65 0.70 27.80
C GLY A 4 -6.67 0.43 26.67
N LYS A 5 -5.61 -0.35 26.94
CA LYS A 5 -4.97 -1.12 25.88
C LYS A 5 -6.07 -1.96 25.23
N SER A 6 -6.29 -1.77 23.93
CA SER A 6 -7.20 -2.58 23.14
C SER A 6 -6.65 -4.00 23.08
N ASP A 7 -6.98 -4.80 24.09
CA ASP A 7 -6.73 -6.24 24.04
C ASP A 7 -7.57 -6.84 22.92
N ARG A 8 -6.88 -7.33 21.90
CA ARG A 8 -7.41 -8.18 20.82
C ARG A 8 -8.34 -7.45 19.85
N SER A 9 -7.73 -6.76 18.88
CA SER A 9 -8.12 -6.66 17.46
C SER A 9 -9.60 -6.62 17.07
N TYR A 10 -10.45 -5.98 17.89
CA TYR A 10 -11.88 -5.86 17.65
C TYR A 10 -12.21 -4.98 16.42
N GLY A 11 -11.26 -4.15 15.98
CA GLY A 11 -11.40 -3.27 14.81
C GLY A 11 -11.63 -4.04 13.49
N ILE A 12 -10.99 -5.20 13.30
CA ILE A 12 -11.21 -6.03 12.10
C ILE A 12 -12.62 -6.64 12.12
N HIS A 13 -13.10 -7.01 13.31
CA HIS A 13 -14.46 -7.54 13.48
C HIS A 13 -15.53 -6.48 13.13
N VAL A 14 -15.35 -5.24 13.59
CA VAL A 14 -16.25 -4.13 13.24
C VAL A 14 -16.15 -3.80 11.74
N ALA A 15 -14.97 -3.84 11.14
CA ALA A 15 -14.80 -3.60 9.70
C ALA A 15 -15.57 -4.63 8.85
N ARG A 16 -15.62 -5.90 9.29
CA ARG A 16 -16.43 -6.94 8.65
C ARG A 16 -17.93 -6.65 8.78
N LEU A 17 -18.40 -6.22 9.95
CA LEU A 17 -19.79 -5.82 10.16
C LEU A 17 -20.19 -4.58 9.35
N ALA A 18 -19.23 -3.68 9.10
CA ALA A 18 -19.39 -2.49 8.26
C ALA A 18 -19.38 -2.82 6.75
N GLY A 19 -19.23 -4.09 6.36
CA GLY A 19 -19.31 -4.51 4.96
C GLY A 19 -18.09 -4.13 4.12
N LEU A 20 -16.92 -3.93 4.74
CA LEU A 20 -15.69 -3.69 3.97
C LEU A 20 -15.35 -4.94 3.11
N PRO A 21 -14.71 -4.75 1.94
CA PRO A 21 -14.33 -5.85 1.06
C PRO A 21 -13.47 -6.90 1.76
N GLU A 22 -13.69 -8.17 1.44
CA GLU A 22 -13.00 -9.30 2.08
C GLU A 22 -11.48 -9.26 1.89
N GLU A 23 -11.01 -8.74 0.76
CA GLU A 23 -9.59 -8.52 0.46
C GLU A 23 -8.94 -7.59 1.49
N ILE A 24 -9.65 -6.54 1.93
CA ILE A 24 -9.16 -5.57 2.93
C ILE A 24 -9.09 -6.23 4.31
N ILE A 25 -10.12 -7.02 4.67
CA ILE A 25 -10.19 -7.74 5.95
C ILE A 25 -9.07 -8.79 6.04
N SER A 26 -8.83 -9.53 4.96
CA SER A 26 -7.78 -10.54 4.86
C SER A 26 -6.40 -9.90 5.03
N ARG A 27 -6.13 -8.80 4.30
CA ARG A 27 -4.86 -8.08 4.39
C ARG A 27 -4.60 -7.50 5.77
N ALA A 28 -5.62 -6.91 6.40
CA ALA A 28 -5.52 -6.39 7.76
C ALA A 28 -5.17 -7.49 8.78
N THR A 29 -5.71 -8.70 8.58
CA THR A 29 -5.46 -9.87 9.44
C THR A 29 -4.01 -10.37 9.30
N GLU A 30 -3.46 -10.40 8.08
CA GLU A 30 -2.06 -10.77 7.83
C GLU A 30 -1.07 -9.79 8.49
N ILE A 31 -1.33 -8.49 8.35
CA ILE A 31 -0.49 -7.44 8.95
C ILE A 31 -0.52 -7.54 10.48
N LEU A 32 -1.71 -7.73 11.05
CA LEU A 32 -1.88 -7.90 12.49
C LEU A 32 -1.07 -9.09 13.02
N GLY A 33 -1.15 -10.25 12.36
CA GLY A 33 -0.37 -11.44 12.77
C GLY A 33 1.14 -11.18 12.74
N THR A 34 1.61 -10.39 11.78
CA THR A 34 3.03 -9.99 11.67
C THR A 34 3.45 -9.09 12.84
N LEU A 35 2.63 -8.09 13.18
CA LEU A 35 2.89 -7.15 14.27
C LEU A 35 2.83 -7.80 15.65
N GLU A 36 1.91 -8.73 15.86
CA GLU A 36 1.80 -9.50 17.11
C GLU A 36 3.00 -10.46 17.27
N SER A 37 3.45 -11.08 16.18
CA SER A 37 4.65 -11.92 16.18
C SER A 37 5.92 -11.12 16.48
N SER A 38 6.05 -9.93 15.90
CA SER A 38 7.18 -9.01 16.15
C SER A 38 7.20 -8.44 17.58
N ARG A 39 6.06 -8.42 18.28
CA ARG A 39 5.96 -7.98 19.69
C ARG A 39 6.36 -9.03 20.72
N SER A 40 6.70 -10.25 20.28
CA SER A 40 7.02 -11.38 21.18
C SER A 40 8.47 -11.38 21.70
N THR A 41 9.31 -10.41 21.35
CA THR A 41 10.62 -10.21 21.98
C THR A 41 10.46 -9.35 23.25
N PRO A 42 10.81 -9.84 24.46
CA PRO A 42 10.43 -9.19 25.72
C PRO A 42 11.15 -7.86 26.05
N ALA A 43 11.96 -7.29 25.17
CA ALA A 43 12.92 -6.24 25.54
C ALA A 43 12.46 -4.79 25.29
N GLU A 44 11.38 -4.54 24.55
CA GLU A 44 11.03 -3.17 24.10
C GLU A 44 9.60 -2.74 24.48
N ALA A 45 9.00 -3.35 25.49
CA ALA A 45 7.64 -3.03 25.90
C ALA A 45 7.48 -1.74 26.74
N ALA A 46 8.57 -1.01 27.05
CA ALA A 46 8.54 0.07 28.04
C ALA A 46 8.96 1.46 27.55
N ALA A 47 9.46 1.63 26.33
CA ALA A 47 9.92 2.94 25.87
C ALA A 47 9.31 3.30 24.52
N THR A 48 8.88 4.56 24.41
CA THR A 48 8.38 5.25 23.22
C THR A 48 6.91 5.01 22.86
N GLY A 49 6.06 5.90 23.39
CA GLY A 49 5.07 6.52 22.51
C GLY A 49 5.80 7.21 21.37
N GLU A 50 5.15 7.32 20.21
CA GLU A 50 5.69 7.88 18.96
C GLU A 50 6.55 6.90 18.14
N ASN A 51 5.99 5.74 17.82
CA ASN A 51 6.22 5.18 16.48
C ASN A 51 5.04 4.30 16.07
N TRP A 52 3.91 4.94 15.77
CA TRP A 52 2.94 4.38 14.82
C TRP A 52 3.49 4.55 13.39
N GLY A 53 4.77 4.25 13.20
CA GLY A 53 5.34 4.10 11.88
C GLY A 53 4.68 2.87 11.31
N PHE A 54 3.88 3.04 10.25
CA PHE A 54 3.52 1.97 9.35
C PHE A 54 4.82 1.27 8.97
N PRO A 55 5.18 0.12 9.58
CA PRO A 55 6.31 -0.60 9.06
C PRO A 55 5.76 -1.17 7.77
N GLU A 56 6.27 -0.69 6.66
CA GLU A 56 6.37 -1.57 5.50
C GLU A 56 5.08 -1.78 4.68
N LEU A 57 4.24 -0.75 4.53
CA LEU A 57 3.39 -0.67 3.33
C LEU A 57 4.24 -0.54 2.04
N ALA A 58 5.54 -0.27 2.17
CA ALA A 58 6.49 -0.16 1.07
C ALA A 58 7.00 -1.49 0.51
N GLN A 59 6.92 -2.63 1.22
CA GLN A 59 7.55 -3.88 0.74
C GLN A 59 6.58 -5.04 0.45
N LYS A 60 5.28 -4.89 0.73
CA LYS A 60 4.27 -5.96 0.49
C LYS A 60 3.02 -5.52 -0.29
N THR A 61 3.03 -4.39 -0.98
CA THR A 61 2.42 -4.39 -2.33
C THR A 61 3.39 -5.22 -3.19
N GLY A 62 2.91 -6.09 -4.08
CA GLY A 62 3.77 -6.96 -4.92
C GLY A 62 4.70 -6.23 -5.90
N LEU A 63 5.59 -5.38 -5.37
CA LEU A 63 6.61 -4.60 -6.06
C LEU A 63 8.00 -5.22 -5.84
N SER A 64 8.07 -6.52 -5.55
CA SER A 64 9.29 -7.29 -5.82
C SER A 64 9.19 -7.89 -7.22
N LYS A 65 9.15 -7.01 -8.23
CA LYS A 65 9.92 -7.25 -9.46
C LYS A 65 11.19 -6.44 -9.26
N SER A 66 12.33 -7.12 -9.37
CA SER A 66 13.67 -6.55 -9.45
C SER A 66 13.71 -5.12 -10.04
N PRO A 67 14.61 -4.23 -9.57
CA PRO A 67 14.88 -2.92 -10.19
C PRO A 67 15.45 -2.99 -11.63
N GLY A 68 15.32 -4.12 -12.32
CA GLY A 68 15.60 -4.28 -13.74
C GLY A 68 14.35 -4.00 -14.56
N GLU A 69 14.28 -2.80 -15.12
CA GLU A 69 13.59 -2.48 -16.39
C GLU A 69 12.23 -3.14 -16.64
N THR A 70 11.31 -3.14 -15.67
CA THR A 70 9.95 -3.59 -15.96
C THR A 70 9.29 -2.59 -16.90
N LEU A 71 8.64 -3.06 -17.97
CA LEU A 71 7.89 -2.24 -18.94
C LEU A 71 7.00 -1.19 -18.25
N GLU A 72 6.39 -1.58 -17.13
CA GLU A 72 5.59 -0.75 -16.23
C GLU A 72 6.37 0.45 -15.67
N ALA A 73 7.62 0.26 -15.23
CA ALA A 73 8.44 1.34 -14.69
C ALA A 73 8.76 2.41 -15.75
N LYS A 74 8.96 1.99 -17.01
CA LYS A 74 9.18 2.90 -18.15
C LYS A 74 7.94 3.74 -18.46
N VAL A 75 6.76 3.13 -18.39
CA VAL A 75 5.48 3.81 -18.59
C VAL A 75 5.17 4.77 -17.44
N ILE A 76 5.45 4.35 -16.20
CA ILE A 76 5.30 5.22 -15.02
C ILE A 76 6.23 6.43 -15.09
N GLY A 77 7.48 6.26 -15.56
CA GLY A 77 8.40 7.39 -15.79
C GLY A 77 7.80 8.40 -16.77
N ARG A 78 7.32 7.93 -17.93
CA ARG A 78 6.67 8.79 -18.93
C ARG A 78 5.44 9.52 -18.41
N LEU A 79 4.65 8.89 -17.55
CA LEU A 79 3.47 9.52 -16.93
C LEU A 79 3.84 10.63 -15.95
N ARG A 80 4.98 10.51 -15.26
CA ARG A 80 5.46 11.57 -14.34
C ARG A 80 5.93 12.81 -15.06
N ASP A 81 6.54 12.63 -16.22
CA ASP A 81 7.07 13.73 -17.03
C ASP A 81 6.01 14.37 -17.93
N LEU A 82 4.81 13.77 -18.01
CA LEU A 82 3.74 14.25 -18.88
C LEU A 82 3.05 15.47 -18.27
N ASP A 83 3.17 16.61 -18.94
CA ASP A 83 2.49 17.83 -18.55
C ASP A 83 1.04 17.86 -19.06
N VAL A 84 0.12 17.44 -18.19
CA VAL A 84 -1.32 17.36 -18.51
C VAL A 84 -1.93 18.75 -18.75
N LEU A 85 -1.36 19.82 -18.18
CA LEU A 85 -1.97 21.15 -18.23
C LEU A 85 -1.76 21.87 -19.56
N ASN A 86 -0.76 21.47 -20.33
CA ASN A 86 -0.39 22.10 -21.59
C ASN A 86 -0.68 21.23 -22.83
N LEU A 87 -1.30 20.05 -22.65
CA LEU A 87 -1.65 19.18 -23.76
C LEU A 87 -3.00 19.56 -24.38
N THR A 88 -3.07 19.51 -25.71
CA THR A 88 -4.37 19.52 -26.38
C THR A 88 -5.10 18.19 -26.14
N PRO A 89 -6.44 18.17 -26.14
CA PRO A 89 -7.21 16.94 -25.95
C PRO A 89 -6.82 15.81 -26.92
N LEU A 90 -6.49 16.17 -28.17
CA LEU A 90 -6.06 15.21 -29.19
C LEU A 90 -4.67 14.61 -28.86
N GLU A 91 -3.73 15.44 -28.40
CA GLU A 91 -2.40 14.98 -27.98
C GLU A 91 -2.49 14.08 -26.75
N ALA A 92 -3.33 14.43 -25.77
CA ALA A 92 -3.54 13.60 -24.59
C ALA A 92 -4.04 12.19 -24.96
N ILE A 93 -5.01 12.09 -25.87
CA ILE A 93 -5.52 10.80 -26.37
C ILE A 93 -4.41 10.01 -27.09
N ASN A 94 -3.64 10.68 -27.94
CA ASN A 94 -2.52 10.03 -28.65
C ASN A 94 -1.44 9.52 -27.70
N GLN A 95 -1.08 10.29 -26.66
CA GLN A 95 -0.11 9.89 -25.64
C GLN A 95 -0.60 8.70 -24.82
N LEU A 96 -1.86 8.72 -24.38
CA LEU A 96 -2.48 7.60 -23.67
C LEU A 96 -2.49 6.32 -24.53
N HIS A 97 -2.79 6.43 -25.82
CA HIS A 97 -2.76 5.32 -26.75
C HIS A 97 -1.35 4.72 -26.88
N GLN A 98 -0.31 5.56 -26.98
CA GLN A 98 1.09 5.11 -27.03
C GLN A 98 1.53 4.40 -25.74
N LEU A 99 1.13 4.92 -24.57
CA LEU A 99 1.43 4.29 -23.29
C LEU A 99 0.78 2.92 -23.15
N ARG A 100 -0.47 2.78 -23.62
CA ARG A 100 -1.18 1.49 -23.62
C ARG A 100 -0.50 0.48 -24.55
N GLN A 101 -0.15 0.86 -25.77
CA GLN A 101 0.58 -0.02 -26.69
C GLN A 101 1.93 -0.46 -26.13
N ALA A 102 2.58 0.41 -25.34
CA ALA A 102 3.84 0.08 -24.69
C ALA A 102 3.70 -0.92 -23.53
N LEU A 103 2.48 -1.23 -23.06
CA LEU A 103 2.20 -2.26 -22.04
C LEU A 103 1.71 -3.58 -22.65
N GLU A 104 1.10 -3.54 -23.84
CA GLU A 104 0.53 -4.72 -24.53
C GLU A 104 1.57 -5.47 -25.41
N LYS A 105 2.80 -4.97 -25.50
CA LYS A 105 3.93 -5.62 -26.18
C LYS A 105 4.82 -6.37 -25.20
#